data_AF-A0A7C3HV16-F1
#
_entry.id   AF-A0A7C3HV16-F1
#
_cell.length_a   1.000
_cell.length_b   1.000
_cell.length_c   1.000
_cell.angle_alpha   90.00
_cell.angle_beta   90.00
_cell.angle_gamma   90.00
#
_symmetry.space_group_name_H-M   'P 1'
#
loop_
_entity.id
_entity.type
_entity.pdbx_description
1 polymer ?
#
loop_
_entity_poly.entity_id
_entity_poly.type
_entity_poly.pdbx_seq_one_letter_code
_entity_poly.pdbx_strand_id
1 'polypeptide(L)'
;EVVELHNTFQVVMNWVQTHPDTLVIVTADHETGGLYNVVNRGAGNYPTGNWSSGGHTAANVPFYITGANSTLVNKYIAGGVIDNTNIFQIMYEAFNTPIPEPGTLLALAGGFVGLIGVSIRRRLS
;
A
#
# COMPACT_ATOMS: atom_id res chain seq x y z
N GLU A 1 10.60 -11.76 15.29
CA GLU A 1 10.01 -10.40 15.20
C GLU A 1 9.95 -9.85 13.78
N VAL A 2 10.97 -9.15 13.24
CA VAL A 2 10.84 -8.47 11.93
C VAL A 2 10.63 -9.45 10.75
N VAL A 3 11.18 -10.66 10.83
CA VAL A 3 10.91 -11.73 9.86
C VAL A 3 9.45 -12.18 9.89
N GLU A 4 8.85 -12.29 11.08
CA GLU A 4 7.44 -12.68 11.21
C GLU A 4 6.49 -11.59 10.75
N LEU A 5 6.86 -10.32 10.95
CA LEU A 5 6.15 -9.19 10.35
C LEU A 5 6.19 -9.28 8.81
N HIS A 6 7.35 -9.61 8.23
CA HIS A 6 7.46 -9.83 6.79
C HIS A 6 6.60 -11.00 6.29
N ASN A 7 6.64 -12.14 6.99
CA ASN A 7 5.81 -13.30 6.66
C ASN A 7 4.32 -12.96 6.71
N THR A 8 3.90 -12.24 7.75
CA THR A 8 2.51 -11.74 7.89
C THR A 8 2.15 -10.82 6.73
N PHE A 9 3.04 -9.89 6.36
CA PHE A 9 2.83 -9.01 5.22
C PHE A 9 2.63 -9.80 3.92
N GLN A 10 3.39 -10.86 3.67
CA GLN A 10 3.18 -11.72 2.50
C GLN A 10 1.78 -12.37 2.49
N VAL A 11 1.30 -12.84 3.64
CA VAL A 11 -0.06 -13.39 3.76
C VAL A 11 -1.12 -12.33 3.42
N VAL A 12 -0.98 -11.11 3.95
CA VAL A 12 -1.89 -10.00 3.63
C VAL A 12 -1.85 -9.68 2.15
N MET A 13 -0.67 -9.56 1.55
CA MET A 13 -0.53 -9.24 0.13
C MET A 13 -1.14 -10.32 -0.78
N ASN A 14 -1.06 -11.60 -0.39
CA ASN A 14 -1.74 -12.67 -1.12
C ASN A 14 -3.27 -12.55 -1.02
N TRP A 15 -3.80 -12.19 0.14
CA TRP A 15 -5.24 -11.99 0.33
C TRP A 15 -5.78 -10.80 -0.48
N VAL A 16 -5.03 -9.69 -0.53
CA VAL A 16 -5.42 -8.47 -1.27
C VAL A 16 -5.55 -8.70 -2.78
N GLN A 17 -4.86 -9.70 -3.36
CA GLN A 17 -4.96 -10.01 -4.79
C GLN A 17 -6.41 -10.30 -5.24
N THR A 18 -7.24 -10.85 -4.36
CA THR A 18 -8.66 -11.12 -4.65
C THR A 18 -9.61 -10.14 -3.95
N HIS A 19 -9.08 -9.10 -3.30
CA HIS A 19 -9.83 -8.07 -2.58
C HIS A 19 -9.27 -6.68 -2.96
N PRO A 20 -9.42 -6.26 -4.24
CA PRO A 20 -8.79 -5.06 -4.78
C PRO A 20 -9.30 -3.75 -4.15
N ASP A 21 -10.39 -3.82 -3.40
CA ASP A 21 -11.00 -2.76 -2.59
C ASP A 21 -10.32 -2.54 -1.23
N THR A 22 -9.13 -3.10 -1.03
CA THR A 22 -8.39 -3.03 0.23
C THR A 22 -7.28 -1.99 0.19
N LEU A 23 -7.20 -1.15 1.22
CA LEU A 23 -6.02 -0.34 1.55
C LEU A 23 -5.15 -1.07 2.58
N VAL A 24 -3.84 -1.15 2.34
CA VAL A 24 -2.86 -1.69 3.29
C VAL A 24 -1.88 -0.60 3.69
N ILE A 25 -1.73 -0.41 5.01
CA ILE A 25 -0.74 0.49 5.61
C ILE A 25 0.16 -0.35 6.54
N VAL A 26 1.47 -0.13 6.46
CA VAL A 26 2.46 -0.75 7.36
C VAL A 26 3.38 0.34 7.90
N THR A 27 3.51 0.43 9.21
CA THR A 27 4.40 1.35 9.91
C THR A 27 4.79 0.78 11.27
N ALA A 28 5.70 1.45 11.97
CA ALA A 28 5.93 1.25 13.40
C ALA A 28 5.34 2.41 14.22
N ASP A 29 5.20 2.21 15.51
CA ASP A 29 4.84 3.22 16.50
C ASP A 29 6.05 4.08 16.90
N HIS A 30 7.22 3.47 17.05
CA HIS A 30 8.50 4.14 17.29
C HIS A 30 9.71 3.24 16.99
N GLU A 31 10.90 3.84 16.91
CA GLU A 31 12.17 3.09 16.94
C GLU A 31 12.54 2.72 18.39
N THR A 32 13.18 1.56 18.58
CA THR A 32 13.64 1.11 19.90
C THR A 32 15.07 0.60 19.85
N GLY A 33 15.87 1.08 20.81
CA GLY A 33 17.24 0.66 21.07
C GLY A 33 18.31 1.46 20.30
N GLY A 34 17.90 2.26 19.32
CA GLY A 34 18.80 3.04 18.47
C GLY A 34 19.78 2.13 17.77
N LEU A 35 19.27 1.15 17.01
CA LEU A 35 20.07 0.15 16.29
C LEU A 35 20.85 0.80 15.14
N TYR A 36 22.16 0.59 15.11
CA TYR A 36 23.03 1.14 14.07
C TYR A 36 24.18 0.19 13.74
N ASN A 37 24.89 0.49 12.65
CA ASN A 37 26.00 -0.34 12.14
C ASN A 37 25.60 -1.82 11.97
N VAL A 38 24.41 -2.06 11.42
CA VAL A 38 23.92 -3.42 11.14
C VAL A 38 24.76 -4.04 10.02
N VAL A 39 25.34 -5.21 10.28
CA VAL A 39 26.15 -5.96 9.33
C VAL A 39 25.46 -7.28 9.01
N ASN A 40 25.17 -7.47 7.72
CA ASN A 40 24.71 -8.75 7.19
C ASN A 40 25.88 -9.74 7.14
N ARG A 41 25.73 -10.89 7.79
CA ARG A 41 26.74 -11.95 7.86
C ARG A 41 26.45 -13.15 6.96
N GLY A 42 25.51 -12.99 6.01
CA GLY A 42 25.09 -14.03 5.10
C GLY A 42 24.09 -15.01 5.71
N ALA A 43 23.50 -15.85 4.85
CA ALA A 43 22.49 -16.82 5.24
C ALA A 43 23.04 -17.81 6.29
N GLY A 44 22.24 -18.09 7.31
CA GLY A 44 22.61 -18.99 8.42
C GLY A 44 23.41 -18.35 9.54
N ASN A 45 23.81 -17.08 9.43
CA ASN A 45 24.48 -16.33 10.49
C ASN A 45 23.59 -15.20 11.00
N TYR A 46 23.57 -14.98 12.32
CA TYR A 46 22.91 -13.81 12.87
C TYR A 46 23.59 -12.53 12.40
N PRO A 47 22.81 -11.50 12.01
CA PRO A 47 23.37 -10.18 11.77
C PRO A 47 23.94 -9.62 13.08
N THR A 48 24.93 -8.74 12.98
CA THR A 48 25.45 -7.98 14.11
C THR A 48 25.02 -6.53 14.01
N GLY A 49 24.94 -5.83 15.14
CA GLY A 49 24.62 -4.40 15.21
C GLY A 49 24.98 -3.84 16.57
N ASN A 50 24.99 -2.52 16.69
CA ASN A 50 25.23 -1.81 17.94
C ASN A 50 23.96 -1.09 18.38
N TRP A 51 23.80 -0.95 19.70
CA TRP A 51 22.65 -0.30 20.31
C TRP A 51 23.14 0.96 21.04
N SER A 52 22.43 2.06 20.86
CA SER A 52 22.77 3.35 21.50
C SER A 52 21.87 3.67 22.69
N SER A 53 20.77 2.92 22.87
CA SER A 53 19.79 3.10 23.94
C SER A 53 19.25 1.73 24.43
N GLY A 54 18.74 1.71 25.66
CA GLY A 54 17.93 0.59 26.17
C GLY A 54 16.42 0.81 26.03
N GLY A 55 16.01 1.94 25.45
CA GLY A 55 14.61 2.33 25.28
C GLY A 55 14.33 2.94 23.91
N HIS A 56 13.26 3.72 23.78
CA HIS A 56 12.86 4.31 22.50
C HIS A 56 13.84 5.38 22.03
N THR A 57 13.84 5.64 20.72
CA THR A 57 14.50 6.82 20.15
C THR A 57 13.52 7.67 19.34
N ALA A 58 13.94 8.89 18.99
CA ALA A 58 13.15 9.84 18.21
C ALA A 58 13.38 9.72 16.70
N ALA A 59 14.00 8.62 16.23
CA ALA A 59 14.19 8.40 14.80
C ALA A 59 12.83 8.23 14.10
N ASN A 60 12.70 8.84 12.92
CA ASN A 60 11.54 8.59 12.07
C ASN A 60 11.47 7.11 11.69
N VAL A 61 10.25 6.57 11.67
CA VAL A 61 9.98 5.18 11.28
C VAL A 61 9.51 5.11 9.82
N PRO A 62 9.77 4.00 9.11
CA PRO A 62 9.23 3.80 7.77
C PRO A 62 7.70 3.72 7.77
N PHE A 63 7.09 4.34 6.77
CA PHE A 63 5.66 4.24 6.47
C PHE A 63 5.48 3.72 5.05
N TYR A 64 4.70 2.65 4.89
CA TYR A 64 4.36 2.05 3.62
C TYR A 64 2.85 2.04 3.44
N ILE A 65 2.40 2.33 2.22
CA ILE A 65 0.98 2.34 1.85
C ILE A 65 0.80 1.78 0.44
N THR A 66 -0.21 0.94 0.24
CA THR A 66 -0.54 0.35 -1.06
C THR A 66 -2.01 -0.04 -1.13
N GLY A 67 -2.51 -0.32 -2.34
CA GLY A 67 -3.89 -0.75 -2.57
C GLY A 67 -4.86 0.40 -2.85
N ALA A 68 -6.15 0.15 -2.62
CA ALA A 68 -7.25 1.05 -2.92
C ALA A 68 -7.04 2.42 -2.27
N ASN A 69 -7.21 3.50 -3.03
CA ASN A 69 -7.08 4.88 -2.57
C ASN A 69 -5.74 5.26 -1.92
N SER A 70 -4.69 4.43 -2.06
CA SER A 70 -3.37 4.67 -1.46
C SER A 70 -2.71 6.00 -1.88
N THR A 71 -3.05 6.52 -3.06
CA THR A 71 -2.56 7.81 -3.56
C THR A 71 -3.04 9.03 -2.75
N LEU A 72 -4.06 8.87 -1.90
CA LEU A 72 -4.52 9.92 -0.98
C LEU A 72 -3.42 10.40 -0.03
N VAL A 73 -2.45 9.53 0.29
CA VAL A 73 -1.27 9.88 1.10
C VAL A 73 -0.56 11.13 0.61
N ASN A 74 -0.58 11.40 -0.71
CA ASN A 74 0.10 12.55 -1.31
C ASN A 74 -0.40 13.90 -0.79
N LYS A 75 -1.63 13.96 -0.22
CA LYS A 75 -2.16 15.17 0.43
C LYS A 75 -1.49 15.47 1.77
N TYR A 76 -0.91 14.45 2.41
CA TYR A 76 -0.37 14.50 3.77
C TYR A 76 1.16 14.51 3.79
N ILE A 77 1.83 14.16 2.67
CA ILE A 77 3.29 14.18 2.57
C ILE A 77 3.79 15.62 2.54
N ALA A 78 4.63 15.97 3.51
CA ALA A 78 5.35 17.23 3.57
C ALA A 78 6.85 16.95 3.74
N GLY A 79 7.68 17.42 2.81
CA GLY A 79 9.14 17.20 2.89
C GLY A 79 9.57 15.73 2.82
N GLY A 80 8.73 14.85 2.27
CA GLY A 80 9.01 13.42 2.19
C GLY A 80 8.68 12.63 3.47
N VAL A 81 8.03 13.25 4.45
CA VAL A 81 7.54 12.61 5.68
C VAL A 81 6.05 12.87 5.88
N ILE A 82 5.42 12.08 6.75
CA ILE A 82 4.07 12.32 7.27
C ILE A 82 4.10 12.34 8.79
N ASP A 83 3.15 13.02 9.41
CA ASP A 83 2.93 12.91 10.85
C ASP A 83 2.08 11.67 11.16
N ASN A 84 2.33 10.99 12.29
CA ASN A 84 1.59 9.77 12.64
C ASN A 84 0.08 10.04 12.85
N THR A 85 -0.30 11.26 13.24
CA THR A 85 -1.71 11.64 13.40
C THR A 85 -2.44 11.69 12.05
N ASN A 86 -1.72 11.84 10.94
CA ASN A 86 -2.33 11.79 9.60
C ASN A 86 -2.76 10.38 9.19
N ILE A 87 -2.24 9.31 9.83
CA ILE A 87 -2.59 7.93 9.47
C ILE A 87 -4.10 7.70 9.62
N PHE A 88 -4.70 8.16 10.73
CA PHE A 88 -6.14 8.07 10.93
C PHE A 88 -6.91 8.85 9.85
N GLN A 89 -6.44 10.05 9.49
CA GLN A 89 -7.09 10.89 8.48
C GLN A 89 -7.05 10.22 7.10
N ILE A 90 -5.91 9.64 6.72
CA ILE A 90 -5.75 8.88 5.48
C ILE A 90 -6.70 7.68 5.46
N MET A 91 -6.75 6.89 6.54
CA MET A 91 -7.64 5.73 6.64
C MET A 91 -9.12 6.14 6.52
N TYR A 92 -9.50 7.20 7.24
CA TYR A 92 -10.86 7.72 7.22
C TYR A 92 -11.25 8.22 5.82
N GLU A 93 -10.38 8.98 5.18
CA GLU A 93 -10.63 9.51 3.83
C GLU A 93 -10.68 8.37 2.79
N ALA A 94 -9.77 7.39 2.88
CA ALA A 94 -9.75 6.24 1.99
C ALA A 94 -11.01 5.38 2.12
N PHE A 95 -11.52 5.17 3.34
CA PHE A 95 -12.75 4.43 3.60
C PHE A 95 -13.99 5.12 3.02
N ASN A 96 -14.03 6.46 3.07
CA ASN A 96 -15.14 7.25 2.56
C ASN A 96 -15.00 7.64 1.08
N THR A 97 -13.89 7.30 0.43
CA THR A 97 -13.64 7.59 -0.98
C THR A 97 -14.08 6.40 -1.83
N PRO A 98 -15.02 6.58 -2.77
CA PRO A 98 -15.37 5.52 -3.72
C PRO A 98 -14.14 5.01 -4.45
N ILE A 99 -13.99 3.70 -4.52
CA ILE A 99 -12.86 3.08 -5.22
C ILE A 99 -13.10 3.26 -6.72
N PRO A 100 -12.14 3.85 -7.47
CA PRO A 100 -12.26 3.95 -8.91
C PRO A 100 -12.40 2.54 -9.50
N GLU A 101 -13.42 2.31 -10.32
CA GLU A 101 -13.58 1.05 -11.04
C GLU A 101 -12.29 0.72 -11.80
N PRO A 102 -11.78 -0.52 -11.74
CA PRO A 102 -10.67 -0.93 -12.58
C PRO A 102 -11.01 -0.61 -14.04
N GLY A 103 -10.16 0.18 -14.71
CA GLY A 103 -10.41 0.74 -16.04
C GLY A 103 -10.72 -0.26 -17.16
N THR A 104 -10.73 -1.56 -16.86
CA THR A 104 -11.13 -2.66 -17.75
C THR A 104 -12.65 -2.78 -17.93
N LEU A 105 -13.47 -2.38 -16.94
CA LEU A 105 -14.94 -2.50 -17.01
C LEU A 105 -15.58 -1.45 -17.94
N LEU A 106 -15.01 -0.24 -18.03
CA LEU A 106 -15.47 0.79 -18.97
C LEU A 106 -15.22 0.42 -20.44
N ALA A 107 -14.15 -0.33 -20.74
CA ALA A 107 -13.84 -0.78 -22.10
C ALA A 107 -14.83 -1.86 -22.61
N LEU A 108 -15.36 -2.70 -21.71
CA LEU A 108 -16.38 -3.70 -22.07
C LEU A 108 -17.77 -3.09 -22.22
N ALA A 109 -18.13 -2.11 -21.39
CA ALA A 109 -19.41 -1.40 -21.51
C ALA A 109 -19.50 -0.54 -22.80
N GLY A 110 -18.39 0.08 -23.22
CA GLY A 110 -18.32 0.83 -24.49
C GLY A 110 -18.31 -0.06 -25.75
N GLY A 111 -17.86 -1.31 -25.64
CA GLY A 111 -17.75 -2.25 -26.77
C GLY A 111 -19.07 -2.85 -27.23
N PHE A 112 -20.05 -3.02 -26.33
CA PHE A 112 -21.34 -3.64 -26.68
C PHE A 112 -22.32 -2.71 -27.41
N VAL A 113 -22.20 -1.39 -27.23
CA VAL A 113 -23.05 -0.42 -27.96
C VAL A 113 -22.63 -0.30 -29.44
N GLY A 114 -21.35 -0.55 -29.75
CA GLY A 114 -20.80 -0.46 -31.11
C GLY A 114 -21.18 -1.61 -32.05
N LEU A 115 -21.43 -2.83 -31.54
CA LEU A 115 -21.71 -4.00 -32.41
C LEU A 115 -23.18 -4.15 -32.83
N ILE A 116 -24.13 -3.57 -32.09
CA ILE A 116 -25.56 -3.64 -32.46
C ILE A 116 -25.91 -2.59 -33.55
N GLY A 117 -25.18 -1.47 -33.62
CA GLY A 117 -25.43 -0.41 -34.60
C GLY A 117 -24.90 -0.67 -36.02
N VAL A 118 -23.93 -1.58 -36.17
CA VAL A 118 -23.28 -1.85 -37.48
C VAL A 118 -23.96 -3.00 -38.25
N SER A 119 -24.75 -3.86 -37.60
CA SER A 119 -25.43 -4.99 -38.25
C SER A 119 -26.77 -4.63 -38.92
N ILE A 120 -27.33 -3.44 -38.68
CA ILE A 120 -28.65 -3.03 -39.23
C ILE A 120 -28.54 -2.19 -40.53
N ARG A 121 -27.38 -1.62 -40.88
CA ARG A 121 -27.25 -0.73 -42.07
C ARG A 121 -26.78 -1.38 -43.39
N ARG A 122 -26.78 -2.71 -43.51
CA ARG A 122 -26.44 -3.41 -44.78
C ARG A 122 -27.59 -4.17 -45.44
N ARG A 123 -28.83 -3.92 -45.03
CA ARG A 123 -30.03 -4.29 -45.81
C ARG A 123 -30.97 -3.11 -45.79
N LEU A 124 -30.96 -2.34 -46.89
CA LEU A 124 -31.95 -1.40 -47.42
C LEU A 124 -31.24 -0.23 -48.13
N SER A 125 -30.79 -0.51 -49.36
CA SER A 125 -30.72 0.34 -50.57
C SER A 125 -29.65 -0.22 -51.50
#